data_AF-A0A7D8US27-F1
#
_entry.id   AF-A0A7D8US27-F1
#
_cell.length_a   1.000
_cell.length_b   1.000
_cell.length_c   1.000
_cell.angle_alpha   90.00
_cell.angle_beta   90.00
_cell.angle_gamma   90.00
#
_symmetry.space_group_name_H-M   'P 1'
#
loop_
_entity.id
_entity.type
_entity.pdbx_description
1 polymer ?
#
loop_
_entity_poly.entity_id
_entity_poly.type
_entity_poly.pdbx_seq_one_letter_code
_entity_poly.pdbx_strand_id
1 'polypeptide(L)'
;MRPRLPARRIPLLRPFRPPNSPTLRPFTRNTLARPNLPYLSNSSQRPTARFLTIETKQWIKDEVRKGLKYTAYIYTFVALGIIITFGVYQERFERQYHPPPEWSWVTRYQWKMVMHAEDPENKKLAFVDYAITGSIYLLLIARLEDPNGEGAGLQEQGEGGILVEGVGRTGFDISNKSEQWRRGYYGALMGAARAAEHLDDWLKDPVRMLMFPKSVVPGPSNPHPKPIPPGAATPSREEDCEKAFESPETFYMRILTTKGFTEKQRVDAALACGAWLDFKGTRNTAMEMYKWAMDIATSSSTSTKPVIDTATGTIDPTAGPASANVLSVATAIAVHHALCSNLALALPVFISILRSRRSLPDPPSNLQQQPAPDEGDTSIAKTIASFIHTVFVAPPYPPPPPDGTEPPQRTSQELCEEAGVMANIGEILFASKSSKTSKEDGLAWTREAVDIAEEELRTKRPGKDAKKTCKQCLEVALGNWETMIARLAREEREAKAQGGKVGGWLGFGGEEQKDMAGRWESEENVVKERRRRVMELFEVMPGPKRTSILSV
;
A
#
# COMPACT_ATOMS: atom_id res chain seq x y z
N MET A 1 -18.51 -26.36 -58.68
CA MET A 1 -19.92 -26.63 -59.02
C MET A 1 -20.55 -27.48 -57.90
N ARG A 2 -21.66 -27.00 -57.32
CA ARG A 2 -22.62 -27.64 -56.37
C ARG A 2 -22.11 -28.75 -55.41
N PRO A 3 -22.15 -28.51 -54.08
CA PRO A 3 -22.31 -29.58 -53.11
C PRO A 3 -23.81 -29.83 -52.82
N ARG A 4 -24.21 -31.11 -52.75
CA ARG A 4 -25.52 -31.55 -52.25
C ARG A 4 -25.43 -31.88 -50.76
N LEU A 5 -26.50 -31.51 -50.03
CA LEU A 5 -26.76 -31.70 -48.59
C LEU A 5 -27.06 -33.16 -48.22
N PRO A 6 -27.06 -33.49 -46.90
CA PRO A 6 -28.37 -33.70 -46.27
C PRO A 6 -28.59 -33.05 -44.88
N ALA A 7 -29.76 -32.43 -44.78
CA ALA A 7 -30.70 -32.22 -43.67
C ALA A 7 -30.24 -32.18 -42.19
N ARG A 8 -30.37 -30.99 -41.59
CA ARG A 8 -30.42 -30.70 -40.15
C ARG A 8 -31.87 -30.75 -39.65
N ARG A 9 -32.13 -31.34 -38.47
CA ARG A 9 -33.40 -31.18 -37.71
C ARG A 9 -33.20 -30.15 -36.59
N ILE A 10 -34.10 -29.17 -36.54
CA ILE A 10 -34.27 -28.17 -35.49
C ILE A 10 -35.64 -28.42 -34.85
N PRO A 11 -35.80 -28.50 -33.52
CA PRO A 11 -37.09 -28.35 -32.89
C PRO A 11 -37.38 -26.87 -32.60
N LEU A 12 -38.55 -26.43 -33.06
CA LEU A 12 -39.08 -25.07 -33.01
C LEU A 12 -39.66 -24.72 -31.62
N LEU A 13 -39.39 -23.48 -31.20
CA LEU A 13 -40.10 -22.73 -30.16
C LEU A 13 -41.54 -22.40 -30.59
N ARG A 14 -42.50 -22.44 -29.65
CA ARG A 14 -43.64 -21.49 -29.63
C ARG A 14 -44.26 -21.30 -28.22
N PRO A 15 -44.83 -20.11 -27.93
CA PRO A 15 -45.31 -19.66 -26.61
C PRO A 15 -46.85 -19.69 -26.48
N PHE A 16 -47.43 -19.38 -25.29
CA PHE A 16 -48.62 -18.51 -25.02
C PHE A 16 -49.31 -18.77 -23.64
N ARG A 17 -49.44 -17.67 -22.85
CA ARG A 17 -50.51 -17.10 -21.96
C ARG A 17 -51.74 -17.89 -21.40
N PRO A 18 -52.46 -17.33 -20.37
CA PRO A 18 -53.15 -18.02 -19.25
C PRO A 18 -54.69 -18.13 -19.39
N PRO A 19 -55.43 -18.72 -18.42
CA PRO A 19 -56.90 -18.61 -18.38
C PRO A 19 -57.49 -17.94 -17.12
N ASN A 20 -58.26 -16.89 -17.41
CA ASN A 20 -59.53 -16.37 -16.87
C ASN A 20 -60.22 -16.97 -15.61
N SER A 21 -60.72 -16.05 -14.79
CA SER A 21 -61.79 -16.16 -13.78
C SER A 21 -63.18 -16.43 -14.38
N PRO A 22 -64.12 -17.11 -13.68
CA PRO A 22 -65.49 -17.27 -14.17
C PRO A 22 -66.51 -16.33 -13.50
N THR A 23 -67.30 -15.67 -14.33
CA THR A 23 -68.54 -14.95 -14.00
C THR A 23 -69.73 -15.91 -13.89
N LEU A 24 -70.53 -15.70 -12.83
CA LEU A 24 -71.85 -16.29 -12.59
C LEU A 24 -72.91 -15.79 -13.59
N ARG A 25 -73.83 -16.67 -14.05
CA ARG A 25 -75.28 -16.41 -14.08
C ARG A 25 -76.11 -17.67 -14.42
N PRO A 26 -77.38 -17.75 -13.96
CA PRO A 26 -78.20 -18.98 -13.88
C PRO A 26 -79.47 -18.94 -14.77
N PHE A 27 -80.34 -19.96 -14.60
CA PHE A 27 -81.72 -20.12 -15.11
C PHE A 27 -81.85 -20.66 -16.56
N THR A 28 -82.79 -21.54 -16.98
CA THR A 28 -84.14 -21.95 -16.53
C THR A 28 -84.58 -23.29 -17.19
N ARG A 29 -85.49 -24.03 -16.51
CA ARG A 29 -86.71 -24.75 -16.99
C ARG A 29 -86.60 -25.99 -17.91
N ASN A 30 -87.06 -27.16 -17.41
CA ASN A 30 -88.37 -27.85 -17.69
C ASN A 30 -88.32 -28.71 -18.97
N THR A 31 -88.82 -29.95 -19.09
CA THR A 31 -89.93 -30.72 -18.51
C THR A 31 -89.78 -32.21 -18.88
N LEU A 32 -90.59 -33.05 -18.23
CA LEU A 32 -91.10 -34.38 -18.62
C LEU A 32 -90.50 -35.59 -17.88
N ALA A 33 -91.41 -36.23 -17.13
CA ALA A 33 -91.21 -37.38 -16.29
C ALA A 33 -90.73 -38.61 -17.08
N ARG A 34 -89.59 -39.15 -16.66
CA ARG A 34 -89.16 -40.53 -16.93
C ARG A 34 -88.59 -41.10 -15.62
N PRO A 35 -89.03 -42.27 -15.15
CA PRO A 35 -88.45 -42.89 -13.97
C PRO A 35 -87.07 -43.45 -14.33
N ASN A 36 -86.02 -42.67 -14.09
CA ASN A 36 -84.65 -43.12 -14.31
C ASN A 36 -84.09 -43.77 -13.05
N LEU A 37 -83.83 -45.06 -13.20
CA LEU A 37 -83.24 -45.99 -12.25
C LEU A 37 -81.88 -45.46 -11.72
N PRO A 38 -81.59 -45.62 -10.42
CA PRO A 38 -80.43 -45.01 -9.75
C PRO A 38 -79.06 -45.64 -10.10
N TYR A 39 -78.99 -46.55 -11.07
CA TYR A 39 -77.78 -47.31 -11.39
C TYR A 39 -77.04 -46.81 -12.64
N LEU A 40 -77.53 -45.76 -13.32
CA LEU A 40 -76.90 -45.20 -14.52
C LEU A 40 -76.66 -43.67 -14.45
N SER A 41 -76.60 -43.08 -13.25
CA SER A 41 -76.04 -41.73 -13.12
C SER A 41 -74.51 -41.81 -13.20
N ASN A 42 -73.94 -41.16 -14.22
CA ASN A 42 -72.50 -40.92 -14.37
C ASN A 42 -71.86 -40.63 -13.01
N SER A 43 -70.82 -41.37 -12.66
CA SER A 43 -70.01 -41.09 -11.49
C SER A 43 -69.53 -39.64 -11.61
N SER A 44 -70.10 -38.74 -10.80
CA SER A 44 -69.38 -37.54 -10.40
C SER A 44 -68.19 -38.03 -9.60
N GLN A 45 -67.09 -38.32 -10.31
CA GLN A 45 -65.77 -38.41 -9.70
C GLN A 45 -65.47 -37.01 -9.16
N ARG A 46 -65.98 -36.72 -7.97
CA ARG A 46 -65.26 -35.83 -7.07
C ARG A 46 -63.88 -36.47 -6.92
N PRO A 47 -62.76 -35.77 -7.15
CA PRO A 47 -61.49 -36.31 -6.76
C PRO A 47 -61.59 -36.55 -5.26
N THR A 48 -61.69 -37.82 -4.85
CA THR A 48 -61.53 -38.21 -3.47
C THR A 48 -60.22 -37.60 -3.04
N ALA A 49 -60.28 -36.60 -2.15
CA ALA A 49 -59.09 -36.08 -1.50
C ALA A 49 -58.31 -37.30 -1.02
N ARG A 50 -57.15 -37.53 -1.61
CA ARG A 50 -56.36 -38.74 -1.42
C ARG A 50 -56.03 -38.81 0.07
N PHE A 51 -56.82 -39.57 0.83
CA PHE A 51 -56.54 -39.79 2.23
C PHE A 51 -55.16 -40.42 2.29
N LEU A 52 -54.23 -39.75 2.96
CA LEU A 52 -52.89 -40.28 3.21
C LEU A 52 -53.08 -41.64 3.90
N THR A 53 -52.94 -42.73 3.13
CA THR A 53 -52.95 -44.07 3.68
C THR A 53 -51.81 -44.20 4.68
N ILE A 54 -51.93 -45.11 5.64
CA ILE A 54 -50.95 -45.29 6.72
C ILE A 54 -49.53 -45.51 6.15
N GLU A 55 -49.44 -46.13 4.97
CA GLU A 55 -48.22 -46.31 4.17
C GLU A 55 -47.61 -44.99 3.68
N THR A 56 -48.42 -44.06 3.15
CA THR A 56 -47.94 -42.73 2.74
C THR A 56 -47.44 -41.89 3.92
N LYS A 57 -48.00 -42.06 5.12
CA LYS A 57 -47.54 -41.36 6.33
C LYS A 57 -46.17 -41.86 6.80
N GLN A 58 -45.90 -43.17 6.72
CA GLN A 58 -44.59 -43.75 7.01
C GLN A 58 -43.57 -43.33 5.96
N TRP A 59 -43.93 -43.39 4.67
CA TRP A 59 -43.08 -42.92 3.58
C TRP A 59 -42.70 -41.44 3.73
N ILE A 60 -43.65 -40.54 4.02
CA ILE A 60 -43.35 -39.12 4.27
C ILE A 60 -42.42 -38.95 5.48
N LYS A 61 -42.64 -39.68 6.58
CA LYS A 61 -41.75 -39.63 7.75
C LYS A 61 -40.33 -40.06 7.41
N ASP A 62 -40.19 -41.12 6.62
CA ASP A 62 -38.88 -41.60 6.18
C ASP A 62 -38.21 -40.64 5.21
N GLU A 63 -38.97 -40.04 4.30
CA GLU A 63 -38.47 -39.06 3.34
C GLU A 63 -38.03 -37.76 4.02
N VAL A 64 -38.82 -37.27 4.99
CA VAL A 64 -38.43 -36.13 5.84
C VAL A 64 -37.20 -36.46 6.67
N ARG A 65 -37.12 -37.67 7.26
CA ARG A 65 -35.95 -38.10 8.04
C ARG A 65 -34.69 -38.20 7.18
N LYS A 66 -34.81 -38.69 5.94
CA LYS A 66 -33.71 -38.70 4.97
C LYS A 66 -33.32 -37.28 4.58
N GLY A 67 -34.29 -36.42 4.25
CA GLY A 67 -34.05 -35.01 3.94
C GLY A 67 -33.33 -34.27 5.06
N LEU A 68 -33.72 -34.51 6.32
CA LEU A 68 -33.07 -33.90 7.49
C LEU A 68 -31.64 -34.41 7.70
N LYS A 69 -31.38 -35.70 7.43
CA LYS A 69 -30.01 -36.26 7.45
C LYS A 69 -29.13 -35.67 6.36
N TYR A 70 -29.62 -35.60 5.12
CA TYR A 70 -28.85 -35.05 4.01
C TYR A 70 -28.61 -33.55 4.15
N THR A 71 -29.59 -32.79 4.62
CA THR A 71 -29.40 -31.36 4.93
C THR A 71 -28.38 -31.17 6.03
N ALA A 72 -28.44 -31.97 7.11
CA ALA A 72 -27.41 -31.95 8.16
C ALA A 72 -26.01 -32.23 7.58
N TYR A 73 -25.85 -33.26 6.73
CA TYR A 73 -24.57 -33.53 6.07
C TYR A 73 -24.08 -32.37 5.19
N ILE A 74 -24.96 -31.78 4.39
CA ILE A 74 -24.62 -30.63 3.54
C ILE A 74 -24.15 -29.46 4.40
N TYR A 75 -24.88 -29.10 5.47
CA TYR A 75 -24.48 -28.02 6.37
C TYR A 75 -23.16 -28.31 7.07
N THR A 76 -22.90 -29.56 7.49
CA THR A 76 -21.61 -29.92 8.07
C THR A 76 -20.47 -29.81 7.05
N PHE A 77 -20.67 -30.24 5.81
CA PHE A 77 -19.66 -30.10 4.76
C PHE A 77 -19.39 -28.64 4.41
N VAL A 78 -20.43 -27.80 4.35
CA VAL A 78 -20.28 -26.37 4.12
C VAL A 78 -19.54 -25.70 5.29
N ALA A 79 -19.92 -26.01 6.53
CA ALA A 79 -19.24 -25.46 7.71
C ALA A 79 -17.75 -25.86 7.76
N LEU A 80 -17.44 -27.15 7.53
CA LEU A 80 -16.07 -27.63 7.44
C LEU A 80 -15.30 -26.96 6.28
N GLY A 81 -15.95 -26.77 5.12
CA GLY A 81 -15.39 -26.05 3.99
C GLY A 81 -15.04 -24.60 4.32
N ILE A 82 -15.89 -23.90 5.07
CA ILE A 82 -15.63 -22.53 5.55
C ILE A 82 -14.44 -22.50 6.52
N ILE A 83 -14.36 -23.46 7.45
CA ILE A 83 -13.25 -23.54 8.41
C ILE A 83 -11.93 -23.82 7.69
N ILE A 84 -11.91 -24.76 6.73
CA ILE A 84 -10.72 -25.08 5.94
C ILE A 84 -10.28 -23.87 5.11
N THR A 85 -11.21 -23.22 4.41
CA THR A 85 -10.86 -22.04 3.60
C THR A 85 -10.36 -20.88 4.47
N PHE A 86 -10.96 -20.65 5.63
CA PHE A 86 -10.46 -19.68 6.60
C PHE A 86 -9.06 -20.04 7.11
N GLY A 87 -8.79 -21.30 7.45
CA GLY A 87 -7.48 -21.77 7.88
C GLY A 87 -6.40 -21.59 6.81
N VAL A 88 -6.69 -21.97 5.57
CA VAL A 88 -5.79 -21.77 4.41
C VAL A 88 -5.53 -20.28 4.18
N TYR A 89 -6.56 -19.44 4.32
CA TYR A 89 -6.42 -18.00 4.20
C TYR A 89 -5.50 -17.45 5.31
N GLN A 90 -5.71 -17.85 6.56
CA GLN A 90 -4.88 -17.44 7.69
C GLN A 90 -3.42 -17.86 7.55
N GLU A 91 -3.16 -19.09 7.10
CA GLU A 91 -1.82 -19.60 6.83
C GLU A 91 -1.13 -18.81 5.71
N ARG A 92 -1.88 -18.45 4.67
CA ARG A 92 -1.36 -17.60 3.60
C ARG A 92 -0.93 -16.22 4.12
N PHE A 93 -1.71 -15.60 5.01
CA PHE A 93 -1.32 -14.34 5.64
C PHE A 93 -0.15 -14.48 6.58
N GLU A 94 -0.08 -15.58 7.34
CA GLU A 94 1.05 -15.88 8.21
C GLU A 94 2.36 -15.89 7.42
N ARG A 95 2.34 -16.53 6.24
CA ARG A 95 3.47 -16.59 5.31
C ARG A 95 3.76 -15.30 4.57
N GLN A 96 2.80 -14.39 4.46
CA GLN A 96 3.00 -13.13 3.74
C GLN A 96 3.58 -12.07 4.67
N TYR A 97 2.99 -11.91 5.86
CA TYR A 97 3.31 -10.82 6.78
C TYR A 97 4.17 -11.24 7.98
N HIS A 98 4.47 -12.54 8.12
CA HIS A 98 5.41 -13.10 9.08
C HIS A 98 5.29 -12.48 10.48
N PRO A 99 4.13 -12.61 11.17
CA PRO A 99 4.04 -12.18 12.56
C PRO A 99 5.00 -13.00 13.44
N PRO A 100 5.56 -12.44 14.52
CA PRO A 100 6.39 -13.18 15.45
C PRO A 100 5.67 -14.42 16.02
N PRO A 101 6.28 -15.61 15.98
CA PRO A 101 5.64 -16.86 16.38
C PRO A 101 5.37 -16.94 17.89
N GLU A 102 6.09 -16.16 18.70
CA GLU A 102 5.89 -16.11 20.15
C GLU A 102 4.65 -15.29 20.56
N TRP A 103 4.07 -14.53 19.62
CA TRP A 103 2.84 -13.79 19.86
C TRP A 103 1.63 -14.73 19.89
N SER A 104 0.69 -14.42 20.77
CA SER A 104 -0.62 -15.07 20.84
C SER A 104 -1.35 -14.96 19.51
N TRP A 105 -2.27 -15.89 19.27
CA TRP A 105 -3.04 -15.94 18.04
C TRP A 105 -3.80 -14.62 17.76
N VAL A 106 -4.31 -13.95 18.80
CA VAL A 106 -5.05 -12.69 18.66
C VAL A 106 -4.13 -11.57 18.16
N THR A 107 -2.96 -11.41 18.79
CA THR A 107 -1.98 -10.39 18.39
C THR A 107 -1.48 -10.64 16.97
N ARG A 108 -1.20 -11.90 16.60
CA ARG A 108 -0.83 -12.27 15.23
C ARG A 108 -1.94 -12.00 14.22
N TYR A 109 -3.20 -12.26 14.58
CA TYR A 109 -4.35 -11.96 13.72
C TYR A 109 -4.49 -10.44 13.50
N GLN A 110 -4.41 -9.64 14.57
CA GLN A 110 -4.46 -8.17 14.50
C GLN A 110 -3.32 -7.61 13.64
N TRP A 111 -2.09 -8.10 13.85
CA TRP A 111 -0.94 -7.76 13.01
C TRP A 111 -1.20 -8.01 11.52
N LYS A 112 -1.69 -9.21 11.18
CA LYS A 112 -1.98 -9.55 9.79
C LYS A 112 -3.07 -8.66 9.19
N MET A 113 -4.06 -8.25 9.98
CA MET A 113 -5.10 -7.33 9.52
C MET A 113 -4.54 -5.95 9.17
N VAL A 114 -3.73 -5.35 10.04
CA VAL A 114 -3.14 -4.02 9.77
C VAL A 114 -2.14 -4.07 8.61
N MET A 115 -1.30 -5.10 8.56
CA MET A 115 -0.38 -5.29 7.45
C MET A 115 -1.11 -5.49 6.12
N HIS A 116 -2.26 -6.17 6.12
CA HIS A 116 -3.09 -6.32 4.93
C HIS A 116 -3.78 -5.01 4.50
N ALA A 117 -4.17 -4.19 5.47
CA ALA A 117 -4.81 -2.90 5.22
C ALA A 117 -3.82 -1.90 4.62
N GLU A 118 -2.57 -1.91 5.07
CA GLU A 118 -1.50 -1.02 4.60
C GLU A 118 -0.76 -1.52 3.34
N ASP A 119 -1.01 -2.75 2.89
CA ASP A 119 -0.27 -3.35 1.77
C ASP A 119 -0.55 -2.61 0.45
N PRO A 120 0.44 -1.89 -0.13
CA PRO A 120 0.23 -1.13 -1.36
C PRO A 120 0.01 -2.03 -2.58
N GLU A 121 0.33 -3.33 -2.50
CA GLU A 121 0.04 -4.30 -3.56
C GLU A 121 -1.42 -4.76 -3.54
N ASN A 122 -2.17 -4.42 -2.49
CA ASN A 122 -3.57 -4.80 -2.33
C ASN A 122 -4.51 -3.89 -3.14
N LYS A 123 -4.61 -4.17 -4.43
CA LYS A 123 -5.48 -3.43 -5.38
C LYS A 123 -6.99 -3.46 -5.04
N LYS A 124 -7.42 -4.24 -4.05
CA LYS A 124 -8.84 -4.32 -3.65
C LYS A 124 -9.23 -3.19 -2.69
N LEU A 125 -8.27 -2.67 -1.92
CA LEU A 125 -8.49 -1.53 -1.05
C LEU A 125 -8.16 -0.26 -1.83
N ALA A 126 -9.13 0.64 -1.97
CA ALA A 126 -8.93 1.90 -2.67
C ALA A 126 -8.11 2.90 -1.84
N PHE A 127 -8.19 2.81 -0.52
CA PHE A 127 -7.46 3.62 0.44
C PHE A 127 -7.29 2.85 1.76
N VAL A 128 -6.31 3.26 2.55
CA VAL A 128 -6.10 2.74 3.91
C VAL A 128 -7.03 3.49 4.87
N ASP A 129 -7.83 2.75 5.64
CA ASP A 129 -8.63 3.33 6.72
C ASP A 129 -7.75 3.46 7.97
N TYR A 130 -7.13 4.63 8.13
CA TYR A 130 -6.24 4.90 9.26
C TYR A 130 -6.97 4.94 10.61
N ALA A 131 -8.28 5.25 10.64
CA ALA A 131 -9.05 5.26 11.89
C ALA A 131 -9.17 3.85 12.48
N ILE A 132 -9.51 2.87 11.63
CA ILE A 132 -9.54 1.46 12.03
C ILE A 132 -8.13 0.93 12.27
N THR A 133 -7.20 1.20 11.36
CA THR A 133 -5.83 0.67 11.40
C THR A 133 -5.07 1.18 12.64
N GLY A 134 -5.15 2.47 12.93
CA GLY A 134 -4.58 3.08 14.13
C GLY A 134 -5.17 2.49 15.42
N SER A 135 -6.49 2.28 15.47
CA SER A 135 -7.14 1.64 16.63
C SER A 135 -6.62 0.22 16.87
N ILE A 136 -6.40 -0.57 15.80
CA ILE A 136 -5.83 -1.91 15.92
C ILE A 136 -4.36 -1.85 16.37
N TYR A 137 -3.57 -0.89 15.89
CA TYR A 137 -2.19 -0.70 16.38
C TYR A 137 -2.15 -0.37 17.87
N LEU A 138 -3.02 0.51 18.37
CA LEU A 138 -3.10 0.80 19.82
C LEU A 138 -3.45 -0.45 20.64
N LEU A 139 -4.40 -1.26 20.16
CA LEU A 139 -4.75 -2.53 20.80
C LEU A 139 -3.57 -3.51 20.78
N LEU A 140 -2.82 -3.57 19.68
CA LEU A 140 -1.65 -4.43 19.55
C LEU A 140 -0.55 -3.99 20.52
N ILE A 141 -0.22 -2.70 20.57
CA ILE A 141 0.74 -2.11 21.51
C ILE A 141 0.33 -2.39 22.95
N ALA A 142 -0.95 -2.15 23.31
CA ALA A 142 -1.46 -2.41 24.65
C ALA A 142 -1.31 -3.89 25.08
N ARG A 143 -1.46 -4.85 24.14
CA ARG A 143 -1.24 -6.28 24.42
C ARG A 143 0.24 -6.64 24.55
N LEU A 144 1.07 -6.06 23.68
CA LEU A 144 2.52 -6.27 23.70
C LEU A 144 3.18 -5.68 24.95
N GLU A 145 2.54 -4.70 25.58
CA GLU A 145 3.03 -4.03 26.79
C GLU A 145 2.36 -4.51 28.08
N ASP A 146 1.35 -5.39 27.99
CA ASP A 146 0.68 -5.96 29.15
C ASP A 146 1.67 -6.85 29.94
N PRO A 147 2.00 -6.49 31.20
CA PRO A 147 2.94 -7.27 32.03
C PRO A 147 2.45 -8.69 32.30
N ASN A 148 1.13 -8.92 32.30
CA ASN A 148 0.53 -10.23 32.53
C ASN A 148 0.40 -11.06 31.25
N GLY A 149 0.73 -10.47 30.09
CA GLY A 149 0.60 -11.06 28.77
C GLY A 149 1.94 -11.13 28.04
N GLU A 150 1.96 -10.59 26.81
CA GLU A 150 3.14 -10.62 25.94
C GLU A 150 4.22 -9.63 26.37
N GLY A 151 3.87 -8.66 27.23
CA GLY A 151 4.77 -7.70 27.86
C GLY A 151 5.53 -8.24 29.08
N ALA A 152 5.33 -9.50 29.46
CA ALA A 152 6.08 -10.12 30.55
C ALA A 152 7.61 -10.00 30.32
N GLY A 153 8.32 -9.41 31.28
CA GLY A 153 9.77 -9.20 31.21
C GLY A 153 10.22 -7.90 30.53
N LEU A 154 9.29 -7.00 30.15
CA LEU A 154 9.64 -5.61 29.82
C LEU A 154 10.13 -4.88 31.07
N GLN A 155 11.22 -4.12 30.92
CA GLN A 155 11.78 -3.30 31.99
C GLN A 155 11.55 -1.83 31.67
N GLU A 156 11.05 -1.05 32.62
CA GLU A 156 10.99 0.40 32.48
C GLU A 156 12.40 0.99 32.54
N GLN A 157 12.65 2.03 31.75
CA GLN A 157 13.92 2.74 31.76
C GLN A 157 13.90 3.84 32.83
N GLY A 158 14.74 3.71 33.85
CA GLY A 158 14.75 4.58 35.04
C GLY A 158 13.70 4.18 36.09
N GLU A 159 13.80 4.71 37.31
CA GLU A 159 12.79 4.46 38.36
C GLU A 159 11.43 5.08 37.94
N GLY A 160 10.49 4.24 37.49
CA GLY A 160 9.12 4.62 37.13
C GLY A 160 8.90 5.12 35.69
N GLY A 161 9.90 4.96 34.81
CA GLY A 161 9.88 5.46 33.44
C GLY A 161 10.18 6.96 33.36
N ILE A 162 11.01 7.37 32.39
CA ILE A 162 11.24 8.80 32.14
C ILE A 162 9.96 9.35 31.49
N LEU A 163 9.27 10.25 32.19
CA LEU A 163 8.14 10.99 31.61
C LEU A 163 8.69 12.28 31.00
N VAL A 164 8.69 12.37 29.68
CA VAL A 164 9.08 13.60 28.99
C VAL A 164 7.85 14.47 28.83
N GLU A 165 7.90 15.70 29.36
CA GLU A 165 6.80 16.66 29.30
C GLU A 165 6.38 16.91 27.84
N GLY A 166 5.09 16.73 27.53
CA GLY A 166 4.55 16.87 26.18
C GLY A 166 4.66 15.63 25.28
N VAL A 167 5.57 14.70 25.57
CA VAL A 167 5.84 13.50 24.74
C VAL A 167 5.31 12.20 25.38
N GLY A 168 5.17 12.15 26.71
CA GLY A 168 4.65 10.98 27.43
C GLY A 168 5.73 10.04 27.94
N ARG A 169 5.39 8.75 28.13
CA ARG A 169 6.29 7.73 28.69
C ARG A 169 7.39 7.36 27.70
N THR A 170 8.65 7.29 28.16
CA THR A 170 9.75 6.73 27.36
C THR A 170 9.56 5.25 27.06
N GLY A 171 10.31 4.78 26.07
CA GLY A 171 10.37 3.38 25.68
C GLY A 171 10.87 2.44 26.78
N PHE A 172 10.54 1.15 26.64
CA PHE A 172 10.99 0.07 27.53
C PHE A 172 12.43 -0.37 27.20
N ASP A 173 13.10 -1.09 28.09
CA ASP A 173 14.26 -1.91 27.74
C ASP A 173 13.76 -3.29 27.28
N ILE A 174 13.97 -3.56 25.99
CA ILE A 174 13.52 -4.78 25.31
C ILE A 174 14.68 -5.71 24.96
N SER A 175 15.88 -5.45 25.49
CA SER A 175 17.10 -6.22 25.17
C SER A 175 16.99 -7.71 25.49
N ASN A 176 16.16 -8.06 26.48
CA ASN A 176 15.90 -9.45 26.89
C ASN A 176 14.89 -10.19 25.98
N LYS A 177 14.21 -9.49 25.07
CA LYS A 177 13.23 -10.08 24.15
C LYS A 177 13.93 -10.65 22.91
N SER A 178 13.28 -11.62 22.27
CA SER A 178 13.77 -12.21 21.01
C SER A 178 13.86 -11.15 19.90
N GLU A 179 14.71 -11.36 18.89
CA GLU A 179 14.78 -10.44 17.72
C GLU A 179 13.43 -10.34 17.01
N GLN A 180 12.71 -11.46 16.90
CA GLN A 180 11.42 -11.53 16.23
C GLN A 180 10.38 -10.66 16.95
N TRP A 181 10.36 -10.74 18.28
CA TRP A 181 9.52 -9.90 19.14
C TRP A 181 9.84 -8.42 18.93
N ARG A 182 11.13 -8.06 19.01
CA ARG A 182 11.60 -6.69 18.89
C ARG A 182 11.23 -6.11 17.53
N ARG A 183 11.37 -6.88 16.45
CA ARG A 183 11.00 -6.46 15.10
C ARG A 183 9.51 -6.22 14.93
N GLY A 184 8.68 -7.11 15.48
CA GLY A 184 7.22 -6.93 15.47
C GLY A 184 6.80 -5.71 16.29
N TYR A 185 7.40 -5.50 17.47
CA TYR A 185 7.12 -4.35 18.34
C TYR A 185 7.55 -3.03 17.69
N TYR A 186 8.73 -2.98 17.06
CA TYR A 186 9.15 -1.84 16.23
C TYR A 186 8.13 -1.52 15.13
N GLY A 187 7.69 -2.54 14.39
CA GLY A 187 6.72 -2.36 13.31
C GLY A 187 5.35 -1.90 13.82
N ALA A 188 4.94 -2.32 15.01
CA ALA A 188 3.72 -1.86 15.67
C ALA A 188 3.80 -0.37 16.06
N LEU A 189 4.91 0.04 16.67
CA LEU A 189 5.14 1.45 17.04
C LEU A 189 5.24 2.34 15.80
N MET A 190 5.98 1.92 14.77
CA MET A 190 6.07 2.67 13.51
C MET A 190 4.72 2.75 12.78
N GLY A 191 3.93 1.67 12.79
CA GLY A 191 2.58 1.67 12.24
C GLY A 191 1.63 2.60 12.98
N ALA A 192 1.68 2.58 14.32
CA ALA A 192 0.94 3.53 15.16
C ALA A 192 1.36 4.98 14.89
N ALA A 193 2.65 5.24 14.75
CA ALA A 193 3.17 6.58 14.42
C ALA A 193 2.63 7.07 13.08
N ARG A 194 2.70 6.25 12.02
CA ARG A 194 2.11 6.59 10.71
C ARG A 194 0.60 6.82 10.79
N ALA A 195 -0.12 5.96 11.50
CA ALA A 195 -1.56 6.16 11.69
C ALA A 195 -1.84 7.48 12.44
N ALA A 196 -1.03 7.82 13.44
CA ALA A 196 -1.09 9.09 14.14
C ALA A 196 -0.86 10.28 13.20
N GLU A 197 0.11 10.21 12.28
CA GLU A 197 0.37 11.29 11.32
C GLU A 197 -0.87 11.61 10.46
N HIS A 198 -1.58 10.56 10.00
CA HIS A 198 -2.80 10.71 9.22
C HIS A 198 -4.02 11.14 10.06
N LEU A 199 -3.99 10.91 11.37
CA LEU A 199 -5.07 11.20 12.31
C LEU A 199 -4.81 12.41 13.23
N ASP A 200 -3.69 13.13 13.04
CA ASP A 200 -3.24 14.22 13.94
C ASP A 200 -4.31 15.32 14.10
N ASP A 201 -4.99 15.67 13.00
CA ASP A 201 -6.07 16.65 12.97
C ASP A 201 -7.47 16.03 13.09
N TRP A 202 -7.59 14.79 13.60
CA TRP A 202 -8.87 14.12 13.80
C TRP A 202 -9.35 14.23 15.25
N LEU A 203 -10.67 14.25 15.37
CA LEU A 203 -11.38 14.30 16.64
C LEU A 203 -12.18 13.01 16.82
N LYS A 204 -12.26 12.55 18.05
CA LYS A 204 -13.01 11.36 18.45
C LYS A 204 -14.13 11.74 19.39
N ASP A 205 -15.31 11.22 19.10
CA ASP A 205 -16.43 11.24 20.01
C ASP A 205 -16.28 10.08 21.01
N PRO A 206 -16.08 10.33 22.31
CA PRO A 206 -15.86 9.28 23.30
C PRO A 206 -17.12 8.44 23.57
N VAL A 207 -18.31 8.97 23.28
CA VAL A 207 -19.59 8.27 23.50
C VAL A 207 -19.87 7.31 22.35
N ARG A 208 -19.69 7.77 21.11
CA ARG A 208 -19.98 6.98 19.91
C ARG A 208 -18.77 6.19 19.40
N MET A 209 -17.58 6.50 19.91
CA MET A 209 -16.29 5.96 19.45
C MET A 209 -16.08 6.15 17.95
N LEU A 210 -16.63 7.23 17.39
CA LEU A 210 -16.49 7.61 15.99
C LEU A 210 -15.43 8.69 15.85
N MET A 211 -14.59 8.56 14.83
CA MET A 211 -13.54 9.51 14.52
C MET A 211 -13.91 10.32 13.28
N PHE A 212 -13.71 11.63 13.36
CA PHE A 212 -14.01 12.56 12.28
C PHE A 212 -12.84 13.52 12.07
N PRO A 213 -12.51 13.89 10.82
CA PRO A 213 -11.53 14.94 10.59
C PRO A 213 -12.05 16.27 11.13
N LYS A 214 -11.20 17.07 11.78
CA LYS A 214 -11.61 18.36 12.39
C LYS A 214 -12.34 19.29 11.42
N SER A 215 -12.03 19.19 10.11
CA SER A 215 -12.69 20.00 9.07
C SER A 215 -14.20 19.78 8.89
N VAL A 216 -14.75 18.64 9.34
CA VAL A 216 -16.20 18.35 9.26
C VAL A 216 -16.90 18.52 10.61
N VAL A 217 -16.15 18.66 11.70
CA VAL A 217 -16.71 18.78 13.04
C VAL A 217 -17.16 20.22 13.27
N PRO A 218 -18.45 20.46 13.60
CA PRO A 218 -18.94 21.80 13.90
C PRO A 218 -18.41 22.27 15.27
N GLY A 219 -17.86 23.47 15.33
CA GLY A 219 -17.37 24.04 16.58
C GLY A 219 -16.88 25.48 16.47
N PRO A 220 -16.45 26.09 17.59
CA PRO A 220 -15.89 27.44 17.59
C PRO A 220 -14.69 27.59 16.66
N SER A 221 -13.85 26.55 16.53
CA SER A 221 -12.69 26.56 15.63
C SER A 221 -13.09 26.35 14.16
N ASN A 222 -14.31 25.88 13.91
CA ASN A 222 -14.81 25.53 12.57
C ASN A 222 -16.32 25.88 12.45
N PRO A 223 -16.65 27.18 12.31
CA PRO A 223 -18.05 27.63 12.23
C PRO A 223 -18.76 27.19 10.93
N HIS A 224 -18.00 26.85 9.89
CA HIS A 224 -18.50 26.41 8.59
C HIS A 224 -17.89 25.05 8.21
N PRO A 225 -18.35 23.96 8.84
CA PRO A 225 -17.80 22.64 8.58
C PRO A 225 -18.03 22.20 7.13
N LYS A 226 -17.08 21.44 6.58
CA LYS A 226 -17.22 20.83 5.27
C LYS A 226 -18.39 19.83 5.27
N PRO A 227 -19.16 19.73 4.17
CA PRO A 227 -20.27 18.80 4.09
C PRO A 227 -19.77 17.35 4.19
N ILE A 228 -20.50 16.56 4.97
CA ILE A 228 -20.25 15.12 5.09
C ILE A 228 -20.83 14.36 3.89
N PRO A 229 -20.22 13.25 3.46
CA PRO A 229 -20.77 12.39 2.42
C PRO A 229 -22.19 11.89 2.77
N PRO A 230 -23.07 11.73 1.79
CA PRO A 230 -24.43 11.24 2.03
C PRO A 230 -24.40 9.83 2.64
N GLY A 231 -25.14 9.65 3.74
CA GLY A 231 -25.19 8.39 4.48
C GLY A 231 -24.12 8.22 5.57
N ALA A 232 -23.15 9.14 5.68
CA ALA A 232 -22.20 9.15 6.79
C ALA A 232 -22.85 9.61 8.11
N ALA A 233 -22.32 9.13 9.24
CA ALA A 233 -22.77 9.59 10.55
C ALA A 233 -22.46 11.08 10.75
N THR A 234 -23.37 11.79 11.42
CA THR A 234 -23.13 13.20 11.77
C THR A 234 -22.11 13.30 12.91
N PRO A 235 -21.11 14.20 12.80
CA PRO A 235 -20.17 14.45 13.87
C PRO A 235 -20.85 15.16 15.05
N SER A 236 -20.38 14.85 16.26
CA SER A 236 -20.74 15.58 17.48
C SER A 236 -20.07 16.95 17.48
N ARG A 237 -20.42 17.82 18.44
CA ARG A 237 -19.82 19.15 18.53
C ARG A 237 -18.36 19.07 18.95
N GLU A 238 -17.55 20.04 18.54
CA GLU A 238 -16.13 20.11 18.91
C GLU A 238 -15.91 20.08 20.43
N GLU A 239 -16.82 20.67 21.22
CA GLU A 239 -16.77 20.70 22.69
C GLU A 239 -16.92 19.32 23.35
N ASP A 240 -17.58 18.38 22.67
CA ASP A 240 -17.83 17.02 23.15
C ASP A 240 -16.82 16.00 22.61
N CYS A 241 -15.83 16.47 21.84
CA CYS A 241 -14.85 15.62 21.17
C CYS A 241 -13.46 15.77 21.80
N GLU A 242 -12.73 14.65 21.83
CA GLU A 242 -11.31 14.60 22.21
C GLU A 242 -10.42 14.42 20.97
N LYS A 243 -9.09 14.55 21.12
CA LYS A 243 -8.16 14.19 20.05
C LYS A 243 -8.31 12.70 19.74
N ALA A 244 -8.40 12.35 18.46
CA ALA A 244 -8.62 10.96 18.06
C ALA A 244 -7.44 10.05 18.37
N PHE A 245 -6.23 10.60 18.34
CA PHE A 245 -5.00 9.86 18.53
C PHE A 245 -3.97 10.68 19.32
N GLU A 246 -3.02 9.99 19.95
CA GLU A 246 -1.85 10.62 20.54
C GLU A 246 -0.97 11.26 19.45
N SER A 247 -0.13 12.24 19.84
CA SER A 247 0.77 12.87 18.87
C SER A 247 1.73 11.84 18.28
N PRO A 248 2.04 11.90 16.96
CA PRO A 248 3.01 11.00 16.33
C PRO A 248 4.36 10.98 17.03
N GLU A 249 4.78 12.14 17.56
CA GLU A 249 6.01 12.30 18.33
C GLU A 249 6.09 11.32 19.50
N THR A 250 4.98 11.05 20.18
CA THR A 250 4.90 10.07 21.28
C THR A 250 5.44 8.70 20.84
N PHE A 251 5.00 8.20 19.68
CA PHE A 251 5.41 6.90 19.18
C PHE A 251 6.84 6.89 18.66
N TYR A 252 7.26 7.93 17.94
CA TYR A 252 8.64 8.06 17.48
C TYR A 252 9.63 8.16 18.63
N MET A 253 9.34 8.99 19.62
CA MET A 253 10.17 9.15 20.81
C MET A 253 10.26 7.88 21.64
N ARG A 254 9.18 7.10 21.71
CA ARG A 254 9.23 5.75 22.30
C ARG A 254 10.21 4.85 21.56
N ILE A 255 10.26 4.88 20.23
CA ILE A 255 11.25 4.09 19.47
C ILE A 255 12.67 4.60 19.74
N LEU A 256 12.90 5.91 19.71
CA LEU A 256 14.22 6.51 19.88
C LEU A 256 14.81 6.26 21.28
N THR A 257 13.95 6.21 22.29
CA THR A 257 14.32 5.98 23.68
C THR A 257 14.32 4.50 24.06
N THR A 258 13.62 3.61 23.33
CA THR A 258 13.62 2.16 23.60
C THR A 258 15.01 1.56 23.41
N LYS A 259 15.50 0.84 24.42
CA LYS A 259 16.78 0.14 24.38
C LYS A 259 16.58 -1.28 23.86
N GLY A 260 17.39 -1.69 22.89
CA GLY A 260 17.31 -2.99 22.25
C GLY A 260 16.86 -2.95 20.78
N PHE A 261 16.45 -1.79 20.25
CA PHE A 261 16.30 -1.59 18.81
C PHE A 261 17.65 -1.39 18.11
N THR A 262 17.69 -1.73 16.82
CA THR A 262 18.88 -1.57 15.98
C THR A 262 19.08 -0.11 15.59
N GLU A 263 20.29 0.26 15.17
CA GLU A 263 20.57 1.63 14.72
C GLU A 263 19.69 2.02 13.54
N LYS A 264 19.48 1.13 12.57
CA LYS A 264 18.57 1.36 11.43
C LYS A 264 17.16 1.75 11.90
N GLN A 265 16.61 0.99 12.84
CA GLN A 265 15.26 1.22 13.36
C GLN A 265 15.12 2.59 14.04
N ARG A 266 16.14 2.98 14.81
CA ARG A 266 16.16 4.29 15.49
C ARG A 266 16.37 5.42 14.48
N VAL A 267 17.27 5.27 13.52
CA VAL A 267 17.48 6.24 12.43
C VAL A 267 16.19 6.42 11.63
N ASP A 268 15.53 5.33 11.22
CA ASP A 268 14.28 5.40 10.45
C ASP A 268 13.16 6.11 11.20
N ALA A 269 13.03 5.87 12.51
CA ALA A 269 12.08 6.59 13.35
C ALA A 269 12.39 8.08 13.46
N ALA A 270 13.67 8.45 13.65
CA ALA A 270 14.08 9.87 13.68
C ALA A 270 13.85 10.55 12.34
N LEU A 271 14.18 9.89 11.22
CA LEU A 271 13.97 10.44 9.88
C LEU A 271 12.49 10.63 9.55
N ALA A 272 11.64 9.68 9.93
CA ALA A 272 10.19 9.79 9.77
C ALA A 272 9.63 10.94 10.63
N CYS A 273 10.03 11.03 11.89
CA CYS A 273 9.63 12.13 12.78
C CYS A 273 10.07 13.50 12.23
N GLY A 274 11.31 13.62 11.73
CA GLY A 274 11.81 14.84 11.09
C GLY A 274 10.98 15.22 9.86
N ALA A 275 10.63 14.23 9.02
CA ALA A 275 9.82 14.47 7.82
C ALA A 275 8.40 14.95 8.17
N TRP A 276 7.80 14.40 9.22
CA TRP A 276 6.52 14.87 9.74
C TRP A 276 6.61 16.30 10.29
N LEU A 277 7.66 16.64 11.05
CA LEU A 277 7.88 18.00 11.55
C LEU A 277 8.06 19.01 10.40
N ASP A 278 8.77 18.62 9.33
CA ASP A 278 8.88 19.43 8.11
C ASP A 278 7.52 19.63 7.43
N PHE A 279 6.69 18.58 7.36
CA PHE A 279 5.34 18.67 6.85
C PHE A 279 4.44 19.61 7.69
N LYS A 280 4.58 19.59 9.03
CA LYS A 280 3.88 20.54 9.93
C LYS A 280 4.44 21.97 9.86
N GLY A 281 5.60 22.16 9.23
CA GLY A 281 6.25 23.46 9.06
C GLY A 281 7.14 23.89 10.23
N THR A 282 7.38 23.02 11.22
CA THR A 282 8.29 23.28 12.35
C THR A 282 9.73 22.93 11.96
N ARG A 283 10.30 23.73 11.06
CA ARG A 283 11.60 23.46 10.42
C ARG A 283 12.77 23.33 11.40
N ASN A 284 12.81 24.15 12.45
CA ASN A 284 13.92 24.14 13.40
C ASN A 284 13.97 22.82 14.19
N THR A 285 12.81 22.35 14.67
CA THR A 285 12.70 21.07 15.40
C THR A 285 12.93 19.88 14.47
N ALA A 286 12.51 19.97 13.20
CA ALA A 286 12.86 18.97 12.19
C ALA A 286 14.38 18.85 12.02
N MET A 287 15.11 19.97 11.94
CA MET A 287 16.58 19.97 11.86
C MET A 287 17.23 19.35 13.10
N GLU A 288 16.72 19.63 14.30
CA GLU A 288 17.21 18.99 15.55
C GLU A 288 17.00 17.47 15.51
N MET A 289 15.85 17.01 15.00
CA MET A 289 15.58 15.59 14.84
C MET A 289 16.51 14.93 13.80
N TYR A 290 16.81 15.61 12.69
CA TYR A 290 17.77 15.11 11.71
C TYR A 290 19.22 15.07 12.25
N LYS A 291 19.60 16.04 13.09
CA LYS A 291 20.89 16.00 13.80
C LYS A 291 20.95 14.81 14.76
N TRP A 292 19.86 14.55 15.49
CA TRP A 292 19.81 13.37 16.35
C TRP A 292 19.88 12.06 15.54
N ALA A 293 19.22 11.99 14.38
CA ALA A 293 19.35 10.86 13.46
C ALA A 293 20.80 10.65 13.00
N MET A 294 21.54 11.74 12.75
CA MET A 294 22.95 11.72 12.38
C MET A 294 23.85 11.24 13.52
N ASP A 295 23.59 11.67 14.75
CA ASP A 295 24.32 11.21 15.94
C ASP A 295 24.13 9.70 16.15
N ILE A 296 22.91 9.19 15.91
CA ILE A 296 22.63 7.75 15.94
C ILE A 296 23.32 7.02 14.77
N ALA A 297 23.30 7.57 13.56
CA ALA A 297 23.92 6.94 12.39
C ALA A 297 25.46 6.88 12.48
N THR A 298 26.06 7.72 13.32
CA THR A 298 27.51 7.79 13.52
C THR A 298 27.98 7.13 14.82
N SER A 299 27.07 6.71 15.72
CA SER A 299 27.44 6.19 17.05
C SER A 299 28.27 4.91 17.02
N SER A 300 28.04 4.03 16.04
CA SER A 300 28.84 2.80 15.86
C SER A 300 30.00 2.96 14.87
N SER A 301 30.31 4.18 14.42
CA SER A 301 31.42 4.39 13.50
C SER A 301 32.75 4.14 14.21
N THR A 302 33.52 3.19 13.71
CA THR A 302 34.88 2.86 14.20
C THR A 302 35.96 3.72 13.55
N SER A 303 35.60 4.61 12.62
CA SER A 303 36.53 5.49 11.92
C SER A 303 37.06 6.60 12.84
N THR A 304 38.37 6.83 12.79
CA THR A 304 39.02 7.94 13.51
C THR A 304 38.74 9.30 12.89
N LYS A 305 38.18 9.35 11.66
CA LYS A 305 37.75 10.56 10.98
C LYS A 305 36.23 10.58 10.82
N PRO A 306 35.56 11.71 11.10
CA PRO A 306 34.13 11.83 10.87
C PRO A 306 33.83 11.71 9.37
N VAL A 307 33.01 10.70 9.02
CA VAL A 307 32.60 10.45 7.62
C VAL A 307 31.68 11.58 7.12
N ILE A 308 30.93 12.21 8.01
CA ILE A 308 30.01 13.31 7.72
C ILE A 308 30.36 14.53 8.56
N ASP A 309 30.34 15.71 7.95
CA ASP A 309 30.45 16.97 8.68
C ASP A 309 29.14 17.25 9.43
N THR A 310 29.21 17.26 10.76
CA THR A 310 28.04 17.49 11.63
C THR A 310 27.37 18.85 11.45
N ALA A 311 28.09 19.86 10.95
CA ALA A 311 27.55 21.20 10.75
C ALA A 311 26.76 21.32 9.45
N THR A 312 27.25 20.69 8.38
CA THR A 312 26.74 20.90 7.01
C THR A 312 26.03 19.67 6.43
N GLY A 313 26.23 18.49 7.00
CA GLY A 313 25.71 17.21 6.48
C GLY A 313 26.48 16.68 5.27
N THR A 314 27.60 17.28 4.87
CA THR A 314 28.38 16.81 3.72
C THR A 314 29.25 15.60 4.07
N ILE A 315 29.34 14.64 3.15
CA ILE A 315 30.16 13.43 3.33
C ILE A 315 31.60 13.69 2.83
N ASP A 316 32.60 13.37 3.64
CA ASP A 316 34.02 13.51 3.29
C ASP A 316 34.45 12.38 2.33
N PRO A 317 34.92 12.71 1.11
CA PRO A 317 35.38 11.70 0.15
C PRO A 317 36.62 10.93 0.61
N THR A 318 37.37 11.43 1.59
CA THR A 318 38.62 10.81 2.08
C THR A 318 38.40 9.85 3.25
N ALA A 319 37.20 9.79 3.81
CA ALA A 319 36.87 9.00 5.01
C ALA A 319 36.48 7.54 4.72
N GLY A 320 36.39 7.14 3.44
CA GLY A 320 35.97 5.79 3.01
C GLY A 320 34.48 5.73 2.62
N PRO A 321 33.97 4.54 2.25
CA PRO A 321 32.59 4.39 1.82
C PRO A 321 31.62 4.61 3.00
N ALA A 322 30.60 5.46 2.78
CA ALA A 322 29.61 5.79 3.78
C ALA A 322 28.63 4.63 4.03
N SER A 323 28.16 4.51 5.27
CA SER A 323 27.13 3.52 5.65
C SER A 323 25.76 3.88 5.06
N ALA A 324 24.88 2.87 4.96
CA ALA A 324 23.51 3.10 4.46
C ALA A 324 22.73 4.09 5.34
N ASN A 325 22.93 4.05 6.66
CA ASN A 325 22.33 5.00 7.60
C ASN A 325 22.82 6.44 7.34
N VAL A 326 24.12 6.64 7.13
CA VAL A 326 24.70 7.96 6.84
C VAL A 326 24.17 8.50 5.50
N LEU A 327 24.09 7.67 4.46
CA LEU A 327 23.51 8.08 3.17
C LEU A 327 22.04 8.49 3.31
N SER A 328 21.26 7.74 4.09
CA SER A 328 19.84 8.04 4.35
C SER A 328 19.67 9.36 5.09
N VAL A 329 20.45 9.58 6.15
CA VAL A 329 20.41 10.81 6.95
C VAL A 329 20.88 12.03 6.15
N ALA A 330 22.01 11.93 5.43
CA ALA A 330 22.50 13.02 4.61
C ALA A 330 21.46 13.41 3.53
N THR A 331 20.79 12.42 2.94
CA THR A 331 19.71 12.67 1.97
C THR A 331 18.56 13.43 2.62
N ALA A 332 18.12 13.02 3.81
CA ALA A 332 17.04 13.71 4.54
C ALA A 332 17.42 15.16 4.92
N ILE A 333 18.65 15.39 5.39
CA ILE A 333 19.17 16.75 5.69
C ILE A 333 19.21 17.61 4.41
N ALA A 334 19.64 17.05 3.29
CA ALA A 334 19.68 17.77 2.02
C ALA A 334 18.27 18.17 1.54
N VAL A 335 17.29 17.25 1.66
CA VAL A 335 15.88 17.53 1.37
C VAL A 335 15.34 18.61 2.31
N HIS A 336 15.61 18.52 3.62
CA HIS A 336 15.21 19.53 4.59
C HIS A 336 15.74 20.93 4.21
N HIS A 337 17.02 21.04 3.86
CA HIS A 337 17.59 22.29 3.38
C HIS A 337 16.92 22.80 2.09
N ALA A 338 16.58 21.91 1.16
CA ALA A 338 15.85 22.27 -0.05
C ALA A 338 14.43 22.80 0.27
N LEU A 339 13.69 22.13 1.16
CA LEU A 339 12.37 22.57 1.64
C LEU A 339 12.42 23.92 2.36
N CYS A 340 13.52 24.19 3.07
CA CYS A 340 13.78 25.48 3.71
C CYS A 340 14.25 26.58 2.75
N SER A 341 14.29 26.33 1.43
CA SER A 341 14.82 27.23 0.40
C SER A 341 16.32 27.57 0.56
N ASN A 342 17.07 26.78 1.32
CA ASN A 342 18.51 26.94 1.54
C ASN A 342 19.31 26.16 0.48
N LEU A 343 19.13 26.52 -0.79
CA LEU A 343 19.71 25.80 -1.93
C LEU A 343 21.26 25.76 -1.90
N ALA A 344 21.89 26.78 -1.32
CA ALA A 344 23.34 26.87 -1.18
C ALA A 344 23.93 25.79 -0.25
N LEU A 345 23.14 25.29 0.71
CA LEU A 345 23.52 24.19 1.60
C LEU A 345 23.07 22.84 1.05
N ALA A 346 21.89 22.77 0.43
CA ALA A 346 21.35 21.52 -0.11
C ALA A 346 22.21 20.95 -1.26
N LEU A 347 22.63 21.79 -2.21
CA LEU A 347 23.33 21.32 -3.41
C LEU A 347 24.69 20.65 -3.09
N PRO A 348 25.59 21.24 -2.27
CA PRO A 348 26.84 20.56 -1.88
C PRO A 348 26.61 19.22 -1.18
N VAL A 349 25.57 19.11 -0.34
CA VAL A 349 25.23 17.85 0.34
C VAL A 349 24.81 16.79 -0.67
N PHE A 350 23.88 17.10 -1.59
CA PHE A 350 23.48 16.17 -2.64
C PHE A 350 24.65 15.73 -3.55
N ILE A 351 25.56 16.66 -3.89
CA ILE A 351 26.77 16.33 -4.65
C ILE A 351 27.68 15.38 -3.85
N SER A 352 27.83 15.60 -2.54
CA SER A 352 28.62 14.70 -1.69
C SER A 352 28.01 13.29 -1.65
N ILE A 353 26.69 13.18 -1.51
CA ILE A 353 25.95 11.91 -1.54
C ILE A 353 26.15 11.20 -2.88
N LEU A 354 25.99 11.93 -3.99
CA LEU A 354 26.18 11.37 -5.34
C LEU A 354 27.59 10.80 -5.51
N ARG A 355 28.62 11.52 -5.05
CA ARG A 355 30.00 11.02 -5.07
C ARG A 355 30.17 9.77 -4.21
N SER A 356 29.62 9.78 -3.00
CA SER A 356 29.69 8.61 -2.09
C SER A 356 29.01 7.39 -2.69
N ARG A 357 27.82 7.53 -3.28
CA ARG A 357 27.11 6.44 -3.97
C ARG A 357 27.88 5.88 -5.17
N ARG A 358 28.52 6.76 -5.96
CA ARG A 358 29.37 6.34 -7.08
C ARG A 358 30.65 5.61 -6.65
N SER A 359 31.09 5.79 -5.40
CA SER A 359 32.25 5.11 -4.82
C SER A 359 31.92 3.83 -4.06
N LEU A 360 30.65 3.40 -4.05
CA LEU A 360 30.24 2.16 -3.38
C LEU A 360 30.87 0.93 -4.03
N PRO A 361 31.14 -0.13 -3.24
CA PRO A 361 31.69 -1.37 -3.75
C PRO A 361 30.71 -2.07 -4.69
N ASP A 362 31.23 -2.63 -5.78
CA ASP A 362 30.43 -3.46 -6.69
C ASP A 362 30.00 -4.76 -5.98
N PRO A 363 28.80 -5.29 -6.31
CA PRO A 363 28.35 -6.56 -5.75
C PRO A 363 29.29 -7.70 -6.18
N PRO A 364 29.60 -8.66 -5.29
CA PRO A 364 30.47 -9.78 -5.63
C PRO A 364 29.84 -10.60 -6.77
N SER A 365 30.63 -10.93 -7.80
CA SER A 365 30.17 -11.58 -9.05
C SER A 365 29.39 -12.89 -8.84
N ASN A 366 29.56 -13.55 -7.69
CA ASN A 366 28.83 -14.78 -7.34
C ASN A 366 27.33 -14.55 -7.01
N LEU A 367 26.89 -13.31 -6.72
CA LEU A 367 25.47 -13.00 -6.47
C LEU A 367 24.67 -12.73 -7.75
N GLN A 368 25.33 -12.45 -8.88
CA GLN A 368 24.68 -12.34 -10.19
C GLN A 368 24.28 -13.72 -10.77
N GLN A 369 24.75 -14.81 -10.14
CA GLN A 369 24.50 -16.19 -10.53
C GLN A 369 23.88 -17.00 -9.39
N GLN A 370 22.93 -16.46 -8.64
CA GLN A 370 21.95 -17.36 -8.02
C GLN A 370 20.97 -17.77 -9.12
N PRO A 371 21.03 -19.01 -9.65
CA PRO A 371 19.94 -19.50 -10.46
C PRO A 371 18.69 -19.45 -9.59
N ALA A 372 17.66 -18.76 -10.08
CA ALA A 372 16.33 -18.95 -9.56
C ALA A 372 16.03 -20.47 -9.54
N PRO A 373 15.22 -20.98 -8.60
CA PRO A 373 14.73 -22.34 -8.72
C PRO A 373 14.13 -22.52 -10.12
N ASP A 374 14.66 -23.47 -10.89
CA ASP A 374 14.25 -23.74 -12.25
C ASP A 374 12.72 -23.85 -12.33
N GLU A 375 12.08 -22.92 -13.04
CA GLU A 375 10.72 -23.11 -13.59
C GLU A 375 10.77 -24.06 -14.81
N GLY A 376 11.60 -25.11 -14.72
CA GLY A 376 11.72 -26.19 -15.67
C GLY A 376 11.07 -27.44 -15.10
N ASP A 377 9.96 -27.86 -15.71
CA ASP A 377 9.29 -29.15 -15.50
C ASP A 377 8.67 -29.40 -14.13
N THR A 378 7.66 -28.59 -13.77
CA THR A 378 6.72 -28.93 -12.69
C THR A 378 5.74 -30.01 -13.17
N SER A 379 6.09 -31.28 -12.97
CA SER A 379 5.10 -32.35 -13.04
C SER A 379 3.99 -32.08 -12.02
N ILE A 380 2.73 -32.38 -12.36
CA ILE A 380 1.55 -32.14 -11.51
C ILE A 380 1.75 -32.72 -10.09
N ALA A 381 2.46 -33.85 -9.99
CA ALA A 381 2.83 -34.47 -8.71
C ALA A 381 3.78 -33.62 -7.87
N LYS A 382 4.79 -32.95 -8.47
CA LYS A 382 5.66 -32.01 -7.76
C LYS A 382 4.92 -30.76 -7.33
N THR A 383 3.95 -30.29 -8.10
CA THR A 383 3.09 -29.14 -7.73
C THR A 383 2.17 -29.47 -6.55
N ILE A 384 1.60 -30.69 -6.53
CA ILE A 384 0.78 -31.16 -5.40
C ILE A 384 1.65 -31.39 -4.17
N ALA A 385 2.82 -32.04 -4.31
CA ALA A 385 3.74 -32.27 -3.21
C ALA A 385 4.30 -30.96 -2.63
N SER A 386 4.64 -29.98 -3.46
CA SER A 386 5.05 -28.65 -3.00
C SER A 386 3.91 -27.89 -2.36
N PHE A 387 2.67 -27.99 -2.87
CA PHE A 387 1.50 -27.40 -2.21
C PHE A 387 1.23 -28.02 -0.83
N ILE A 388 1.37 -29.35 -0.69
CA ILE A 388 1.26 -30.07 0.58
C ILE A 388 2.44 -29.75 1.51
N HIS A 389 3.64 -29.49 0.99
CA HIS A 389 4.80 -29.13 1.83
C HIS A 389 4.74 -27.67 2.31
N THR A 390 4.39 -26.72 1.44
CA THR A 390 3.74 -25.46 1.88
C THR A 390 2.43 -25.85 2.62
N VAL A 391 1.58 -25.04 3.21
CA VAL A 391 0.46 -25.56 4.05
C VAL A 391 0.91 -26.35 5.30
N PHE A 392 1.61 -27.49 5.23
CA PHE A 392 1.96 -28.30 6.43
C PHE A 392 3.30 -27.93 7.09
N VAL A 393 4.26 -27.36 6.36
CA VAL A 393 5.54 -26.90 6.96
C VAL A 393 5.54 -25.38 7.04
N ALA A 394 5.56 -24.86 8.28
CA ALA A 394 5.71 -23.43 8.53
C ALA A 394 7.10 -22.96 8.05
N PRO A 395 7.20 -21.90 7.23
CA PRO A 395 8.50 -21.37 6.87
C PRO A 395 9.21 -20.79 8.11
N PRO A 396 10.54 -20.85 8.18
CA PRO A 396 11.27 -20.15 9.22
C PRO A 396 10.99 -18.64 9.14
N TYR A 397 11.01 -17.98 10.29
CA TYR A 397 10.87 -16.52 10.35
C TYR A 397 11.97 -15.85 9.50
N PRO A 398 11.67 -14.79 8.72
CA PRO A 398 12.64 -14.25 7.79
C PRO A 398 13.81 -13.63 8.54
N PRO A 399 15.04 -13.72 7.99
CA PRO A 399 16.23 -13.19 8.63
C PRO A 399 16.10 -11.68 8.91
N PRO A 400 16.81 -11.16 9.92
CA PRO A 400 16.80 -9.74 10.21
C PRO A 400 17.25 -8.92 8.98
N PRO A 401 16.63 -7.76 8.71
CA PRO A 401 17.12 -6.84 7.70
C PRO A 401 18.50 -6.29 8.10
N PRO A 402 19.28 -5.75 7.15
CA PRO A 402 20.57 -5.15 7.46
C PRO A 402 20.41 -3.93 8.38
N ASP A 403 21.30 -3.81 9.37
CA ASP A 403 21.30 -2.73 10.37
C ASP A 403 21.78 -1.37 9.83
N GLY A 404 22.19 -1.32 8.56
CA GLY A 404 22.56 -0.09 7.85
C GLY A 404 23.87 0.56 8.32
N THR A 405 24.62 -0.10 9.19
CA THR A 405 25.93 0.34 9.71
C THR A 405 27.07 0.09 8.72
N GLU A 406 26.89 -0.86 7.82
CA GLU A 406 27.83 -1.17 6.74
C GLU A 406 27.50 -0.36 5.47
N PRO A 407 28.50 -0.09 4.62
CA PRO A 407 28.27 0.50 3.31
C PRO A 407 27.42 -0.42 2.41
N PRO A 408 26.38 0.11 1.73
CA PRO A 408 25.62 -0.68 0.79
C PRO A 408 26.48 -1.06 -0.43
N GLN A 409 26.10 -2.14 -1.10
CA GLN A 409 26.71 -2.53 -2.37
C GLN A 409 26.02 -1.82 -3.53
N ARG A 410 26.77 -1.48 -4.58
CA ARG A 410 26.25 -0.81 -5.79
C ARG A 410 25.34 -1.74 -6.61
N THR A 411 24.15 -2.00 -6.08
CA THR A 411 23.10 -2.81 -6.68
C THR A 411 22.16 -1.94 -7.54
N SER A 412 21.22 -2.56 -8.26
CA SER A 412 20.20 -1.82 -9.01
C SER A 412 19.33 -0.91 -8.13
N GLN A 413 19.15 -1.25 -6.85
CA GLN A 413 18.49 -0.36 -5.89
C GLN A 413 19.31 0.93 -5.70
N GLU A 414 20.62 0.81 -5.43
CA GLU A 414 21.50 1.96 -5.22
C GLU A 414 21.64 2.84 -6.46
N LEU A 415 21.62 2.25 -7.66
CA LEU A 415 21.62 3.00 -8.93
C LEU A 415 20.32 3.82 -9.11
N CYS A 416 19.19 3.29 -8.65
CA CYS A 416 17.94 4.03 -8.65
C CYS A 416 17.89 5.12 -7.56
N GLU A 417 18.50 4.89 -6.40
CA GLU A 417 18.69 5.95 -5.40
C GLU A 417 19.66 7.04 -5.90
N GLU A 418 20.69 6.67 -6.65
CA GLU A 418 21.57 7.62 -7.39
C GLU A 418 20.75 8.49 -8.34
N ALA A 419 19.87 7.88 -9.15
CA ALA A 419 18.95 8.62 -10.01
C ALA A 419 18.02 9.55 -9.21
N GLY A 420 17.53 9.13 -8.04
CA GLY A 420 16.75 9.98 -7.14
C GLY A 420 17.53 11.21 -6.65
N VAL A 421 18.81 11.05 -6.29
CA VAL A 421 19.70 12.16 -5.93
C VAL A 421 19.91 13.11 -7.11
N MET A 422 20.12 12.57 -8.32
CA MET A 422 20.28 13.37 -9.53
C MET A 422 19.02 14.17 -9.88
N ALA A 423 17.83 13.60 -9.67
CA ALA A 423 16.57 14.31 -9.85
C ALA A 423 16.44 15.53 -8.90
N ASN A 424 16.85 15.38 -7.64
CA ASN A 424 16.90 16.48 -6.67
C ASN A 424 17.92 17.56 -7.06
N ILE A 425 19.12 17.17 -7.50
CA ILE A 425 20.14 18.10 -8.02
C ILE A 425 19.58 18.89 -9.20
N GLY A 426 18.94 18.21 -10.16
CA GLY A 426 18.33 18.83 -11.33
C GLY A 426 17.26 19.87 -10.96
N GLU A 427 16.39 19.53 -10.01
CA GLU A 427 15.37 20.44 -9.49
C GLU A 427 15.99 21.68 -8.83
N ILE A 428 17.00 21.51 -7.99
CA ILE A 428 17.69 22.63 -7.34
C ILE A 428 18.37 23.54 -8.35
N LEU A 429 19.07 22.98 -9.35
CA LEU A 429 19.73 23.77 -10.41
C LEU A 429 18.72 24.53 -11.25
N PHE A 430 17.56 23.94 -11.52
CA PHE A 430 16.48 24.59 -12.26
C PHE A 430 15.78 25.68 -11.46
N ALA A 431 15.56 25.46 -10.16
CA ALA A 431 14.94 26.42 -9.26
C ALA A 431 15.88 27.58 -8.89
N SER A 432 17.19 27.37 -8.97
CA SER A 432 18.20 28.40 -8.70
C SER A 432 18.06 29.58 -9.66
N LYS A 433 18.15 30.81 -9.12
CA LYS A 433 18.03 32.07 -9.89
C LYS A 433 19.28 32.39 -10.74
N SER A 434 20.21 31.45 -10.87
CA SER A 434 21.58 31.67 -11.32
C SER A 434 21.68 32.06 -12.81
N SER A 435 20.94 31.42 -13.72
CA SER A 435 20.95 31.74 -15.16
C SER A 435 20.00 30.84 -15.97
N LYS A 436 19.80 31.14 -17.27
CA LYS A 436 19.16 30.23 -18.23
C LYS A 436 19.95 28.92 -18.40
N THR A 437 21.28 28.96 -18.32
CA THR A 437 22.13 27.77 -18.41
C THR A 437 21.91 26.84 -17.22
N SER A 438 21.76 27.38 -16.00
CA SER A 438 21.42 26.60 -14.81
C SER A 438 20.10 25.84 -14.95
N LYS A 439 19.10 26.45 -15.62
CA LYS A 439 17.83 25.77 -15.94
C LYS A 439 18.01 24.63 -16.94
N GLU A 440 18.81 24.84 -17.98
CA GLU A 440 19.10 23.80 -18.97
C GLU A 440 19.94 22.65 -18.40
N ASP A 441 20.91 22.97 -17.54
CA ASP A 441 21.71 22.00 -16.80
C ASP A 441 20.82 21.18 -15.85
N GLY A 442 19.93 21.84 -15.10
CA GLY A 442 18.98 21.16 -14.22
C GLY A 442 18.11 20.15 -14.97
N LEU A 443 17.63 20.51 -16.17
CA LEU A 443 16.92 19.58 -17.05
C LEU A 443 17.79 18.42 -17.52
N ALA A 444 19.06 18.66 -17.85
CA ALA A 444 19.97 17.60 -18.27
C ALA A 444 20.16 16.54 -17.16
N TRP A 445 20.37 16.99 -15.92
CA TRP A 445 20.45 16.10 -14.75
C TRP A 445 19.17 15.27 -14.55
N THR A 446 17.99 15.89 -14.70
CA THR A 446 16.72 15.16 -14.54
C THR A 446 16.47 14.18 -15.70
N ARG A 447 16.89 14.49 -16.93
CA ARG A 447 16.82 13.53 -18.05
C ARG A 447 17.67 12.29 -17.79
N GLU A 448 18.91 12.50 -17.36
CA GLU A 448 19.84 11.42 -17.03
C GLU A 448 19.31 10.55 -15.87
N ALA A 449 18.71 11.17 -14.84
CA ALA A 449 18.04 10.46 -13.77
C ALA A 449 16.91 9.53 -14.28
N VAL A 450 16.07 10.03 -15.20
CA VAL A 450 15.00 9.22 -15.82
C VAL A 450 15.59 8.08 -16.65
N ASP A 451 16.67 8.32 -17.40
CA ASP A 451 17.33 7.30 -18.22
C ASP A 451 17.85 6.15 -17.36
N ILE A 452 18.58 6.46 -16.27
CA ILE A 452 19.12 5.48 -15.32
C ILE A 452 17.99 4.65 -14.69
N ALA A 453 16.96 5.30 -14.14
CA ALA A 453 15.88 4.60 -13.46
C ALA A 453 15.05 3.72 -14.42
N GLU A 454 14.86 4.14 -15.67
CA GLU A 454 14.21 3.31 -16.69
C GLU A 454 15.07 2.13 -17.13
N GLU A 455 16.38 2.30 -17.27
CA GLU A 455 17.29 1.23 -17.65
C GLU A 455 17.28 0.11 -16.60
N GLU A 456 17.39 0.47 -15.33
CA GLU A 456 17.35 -0.49 -14.21
C GLU A 456 16.01 -1.23 -14.11
N LEU A 457 14.90 -0.56 -14.44
CA LEU A 457 13.59 -1.22 -14.51
C LEU A 457 13.44 -2.16 -15.71
N ARG A 458 14.17 -1.94 -16.81
CA ARG A 458 14.18 -2.80 -18.00
C ARG A 458 15.09 -4.01 -17.86
N THR A 459 16.01 -4.01 -16.90
CA THR A 459 16.84 -5.18 -16.56
C THR A 459 15.96 -6.40 -16.33
N LYS A 460 16.37 -7.58 -16.83
CA LYS A 460 15.46 -8.74 -16.96
C LYS A 460 14.82 -9.22 -15.65
N ARG A 461 15.41 -8.94 -14.47
CA ARG A 461 14.88 -9.28 -13.13
C ARG A 461 15.46 -8.38 -12.01
N PRO A 462 15.00 -7.13 -11.83
CA PRO A 462 15.35 -6.38 -10.62
C PRO A 462 14.74 -7.07 -9.39
N GLY A 463 15.45 -7.02 -8.25
CA GLY A 463 14.90 -7.44 -6.96
C GLY A 463 13.62 -6.66 -6.63
N LYS A 464 12.74 -7.21 -5.79
CA LYS A 464 11.45 -6.58 -5.45
C LYS A 464 11.64 -5.16 -4.90
N ASP A 465 12.62 -4.98 -4.01
CA ASP A 465 12.92 -3.69 -3.37
C ASP A 465 13.55 -2.70 -4.34
N ALA A 466 14.50 -3.16 -5.18
CA ALA A 466 15.06 -2.36 -6.27
C ALA A 466 13.95 -1.87 -7.21
N LYS A 467 13.05 -2.76 -7.64
CA LYS A 467 11.93 -2.42 -8.51
C LYS A 467 11.02 -1.35 -7.91
N LYS A 468 10.70 -1.45 -6.62
CA LYS A 468 9.89 -0.47 -5.90
C LYS A 468 10.58 0.90 -5.86
N THR A 469 11.86 0.91 -5.48
CA THR A 469 12.68 2.12 -5.37
C THR A 469 12.83 2.80 -6.72
N CYS A 470 13.20 2.05 -7.77
CA CYS A 470 13.29 2.56 -9.13
C CYS A 470 11.97 3.15 -9.64
N LYS A 471 10.84 2.51 -9.33
CA LYS A 471 9.51 3.05 -9.68
C LYS A 471 9.26 4.40 -9.01
N GLN A 472 9.55 4.52 -7.72
CA GLN A 472 9.37 5.76 -6.96
C GLN A 472 10.28 6.87 -7.49
N CYS A 473 11.57 6.60 -7.68
CA CYS A 473 12.53 7.57 -8.21
C CYS A 473 12.17 8.00 -9.65
N LEU A 474 11.72 7.07 -10.50
CA LEU A 474 11.29 7.38 -11.86
C LEU A 474 10.03 8.25 -11.89
N GLU A 475 9.05 7.96 -11.03
CA GLU A 475 7.83 8.76 -10.91
C GLU A 475 8.14 10.21 -10.50
N VAL A 476 9.00 10.38 -9.49
CA VAL A 476 9.47 11.70 -9.04
C VAL A 476 10.24 12.42 -10.15
N ALA A 477 11.20 11.75 -10.79
CA ALA A 477 12.02 12.37 -11.84
C ALA A 477 11.18 12.79 -13.07
N LEU A 478 10.21 11.97 -13.49
CA LEU A 478 9.26 12.33 -14.56
C LEU A 478 8.30 13.45 -14.14
N GLY A 479 7.90 13.50 -12.88
CA GLY A 479 7.12 14.60 -12.31
C GLY A 479 7.88 15.93 -12.36
N ASN A 480 9.13 15.91 -11.94
CA ASN A 480 10.04 17.05 -11.98
C ASN A 480 10.27 17.51 -13.43
N TRP A 481 10.59 16.58 -14.33
CA TRP A 481 10.84 16.90 -15.74
C TRP A 481 9.64 17.56 -16.42
N GLU A 482 8.43 17.01 -16.22
CA GLU A 482 7.19 17.59 -16.75
C GLU A 482 6.96 19.00 -16.20
N THR A 483 7.12 19.19 -14.88
CA THR A 483 6.88 20.48 -14.24
C THR A 483 7.85 21.56 -14.74
N MET A 484 9.13 21.21 -14.87
CA MET A 484 10.16 22.11 -15.37
C MET A 484 9.93 22.50 -16.84
N ILE A 485 9.62 21.54 -17.72
CA ILE A 485 9.31 21.84 -19.12
C ILE A 485 8.03 22.65 -19.24
N ALA A 486 6.96 22.29 -18.53
CA ALA A 486 5.71 23.03 -18.58
C ALA A 486 5.91 24.51 -18.23
N ARG A 487 6.79 24.79 -17.25
CA ARG A 487 7.19 26.15 -16.91
C ARG A 487 7.94 26.84 -18.05
N LEU A 488 8.92 26.18 -18.68
CA LEU A 488 9.66 26.75 -19.81
C LEU A 488 8.79 26.96 -21.06
N ALA A 489 7.90 26.02 -21.36
CA ALA A 489 6.95 26.12 -22.46
C ALA A 489 5.98 27.29 -22.23
N ARG A 490 5.52 27.50 -20.99
CA ARG A 490 4.74 28.69 -20.62
C ARG A 490 5.54 29.98 -20.78
N GLU A 491 6.78 30.03 -20.28
CA GLU A 491 7.69 31.18 -20.44
C GLU A 491 7.91 31.49 -21.95
N GLU A 492 8.04 30.47 -22.80
CA GLU A 492 8.18 30.64 -24.26
C GLU A 492 6.89 31.17 -24.92
N ARG A 493 5.71 30.65 -24.55
CA ARG A 493 4.41 31.12 -25.04
C ARG A 493 4.15 32.58 -24.64
N GLU A 494 4.45 32.94 -23.40
CA GLU A 494 4.33 34.30 -22.88
C GLU A 494 5.28 35.27 -23.62
N ALA A 495 6.53 34.86 -23.85
CA ALA A 495 7.49 35.66 -24.62
C ALA A 495 7.06 35.88 -26.08
N LYS A 496 6.49 34.85 -26.73
CA LYS A 496 5.90 34.96 -28.08
C LYS A 496 4.69 35.89 -28.09
N ALA A 497 3.82 35.81 -27.08
CA ALA A 497 2.62 36.65 -26.97
C ALA A 497 2.95 38.13 -26.71
N GLN A 498 4.04 38.42 -26.01
CA GLN A 498 4.52 39.79 -25.72
C GLN A 498 5.34 40.40 -26.88
N GLY A 499 5.38 39.77 -28.05
CA GLY A 499 6.10 40.29 -29.22
C GLY A 499 7.63 40.19 -29.09
N GLY A 500 8.14 39.40 -28.13
CA GLY A 500 9.56 39.14 -27.99
C GLY A 500 10.09 38.45 -29.24
N LYS A 501 11.07 39.07 -29.91
CA LYS A 501 11.86 38.39 -30.95
C LYS A 501 12.58 37.21 -30.29
N VAL A 502 12.01 36.01 -30.45
CA VAL A 502 12.73 34.77 -30.15
C VAL A 502 13.88 34.71 -31.15
N GLY A 503 15.07 35.10 -30.69
CA GLY A 503 16.29 35.11 -31.50
C GLY A 503 16.64 33.68 -31.92
N GLY A 504 16.20 33.31 -33.12
CA GLY A 504 16.75 32.17 -33.85
C GLY A 504 18.20 32.49 -34.21
N TRP A 505 19.14 31.67 -33.72
CA TRP A 505 20.57 31.80 -33.96
C TRP A 505 20.95 31.72 -35.46
N LEU A 506 20.08 31.19 -36.32
CA LEU A 506 20.36 31.06 -37.76
C LEU A 506 19.40 31.95 -38.57
N GLY A 507 19.91 33.12 -38.95
CA GLY A 507 19.26 33.99 -39.91
C GLY A 507 19.27 33.38 -41.31
N PHE A 508 18.17 32.75 -41.70
CA PHE A 508 17.76 32.63 -43.09
C PHE A 508 16.23 32.79 -43.14
N GLY A 509 15.77 33.73 -43.95
CA GLY A 509 14.39 34.19 -43.99
C GLY A 509 13.39 33.13 -44.46
N GLY A 510 12.16 33.27 -44.01
CA GLY A 510 11.01 32.50 -44.49
C GLY A 510 9.80 32.67 -43.60
N GLU A 511 8.72 33.21 -44.17
CA GLU A 511 7.43 33.55 -43.56
C GLU A 511 6.59 32.32 -43.12
N GLU A 512 7.23 31.16 -42.97
CA GLU A 512 6.63 29.84 -42.68
C GLU A 512 6.93 29.31 -41.26
N GLN A 513 7.43 30.15 -40.36
CA GLN A 513 7.78 29.75 -38.99
C GLN A 513 6.64 29.98 -37.98
N LYS A 514 5.38 29.89 -38.41
CA LYS A 514 4.21 29.99 -37.51
C LYS A 514 3.73 28.64 -36.95
N ASP A 515 4.11 27.52 -37.57
CA ASP A 515 3.62 26.18 -37.20
C ASP A 515 4.67 25.24 -36.58
N MET A 516 5.90 25.71 -36.33
CA MET A 516 6.89 24.92 -35.60
C MET A 516 6.65 25.08 -34.09
N ALA A 517 6.20 23.99 -33.45
CA ALA A 517 6.12 23.89 -31.99
C ALA A 517 7.42 24.40 -31.35
N GLY A 518 7.30 25.18 -30.28
CA GLY A 518 8.46 25.66 -29.54
C GLY A 518 9.37 24.52 -29.08
N ARG A 519 10.68 24.78 -28.90
CA ARG A 519 11.64 23.74 -28.43
C ARG A 519 11.12 23.02 -27.18
N TRP A 520 10.50 23.77 -26.26
CA TRP A 520 10.01 23.21 -25.01
C TRP A 520 8.64 22.54 -25.15
N GLU A 521 7.85 22.95 -26.14
CA GLU A 521 6.56 22.33 -26.46
C GLU A 521 6.73 20.96 -27.14
N SER A 522 7.75 20.81 -27.99
CA SER A 522 8.12 19.49 -28.52
C SER A 522 8.64 18.57 -27.41
N GLU A 523 9.42 19.09 -26.47
CA GLU A 523 9.89 18.32 -25.31
C GLU A 523 8.75 17.94 -24.34
N GLU A 524 7.74 18.80 -24.18
CA GLU A 524 6.54 18.52 -23.38
C GLU A 524 5.83 17.25 -23.90
N ASN A 525 5.74 17.11 -25.23
CA ASN A 525 5.17 15.93 -25.87
C ASN A 525 6.04 14.67 -25.66
N VAL A 526 7.37 14.82 -25.67
CA VAL A 526 8.29 13.71 -25.38
C VAL A 526 8.09 13.20 -23.97
N VAL A 527 7.97 14.09 -22.98
CA VAL A 527 7.75 13.68 -21.58
C VAL A 527 6.39 13.02 -21.39
N LYS A 528 5.33 13.55 -21.99
CA LYS A 528 3.99 12.95 -21.95
C LYS A 528 3.99 11.53 -22.51
N GLU A 529 4.63 11.32 -23.66
CA GLU A 529 4.72 10.01 -24.29
C GLU A 529 5.60 9.05 -23.47
N ARG A 530 6.71 9.54 -22.91
CA ARG A 530 7.58 8.75 -22.03
C ARG A 530 6.86 8.33 -20.75
N ARG A 531 6.11 9.24 -20.12
CA ARG A 531 5.27 8.93 -18.96
C ARG A 531 4.23 7.87 -19.31
N ARG A 532 3.56 7.97 -20.46
CA ARG A 532 2.60 6.96 -20.91
C ARG A 532 3.24 5.57 -20.99
N ARG A 533 4.41 5.45 -21.62
CA ARG A 533 5.16 4.18 -21.71
C ARG A 533 5.57 3.64 -20.33
N VAL A 534 5.96 4.50 -19.42
CA VAL A 534 6.33 4.12 -18.05
C VAL A 534 5.11 3.66 -17.23
N MET A 535 3.96 4.34 -17.38
CA MET A 535 2.71 3.91 -16.76
C MET A 535 2.27 2.54 -17.29
N GLU A 536 2.43 2.29 -18.59
CA GLU A 536 2.22 0.95 -19.16
C GLU A 536 3.19 -0.08 -18.53
N LEU A 537 4.46 0.24 -18.29
CA LEU A 537 5.39 -0.64 -17.56
C LEU A 537 4.94 -0.90 -16.11
N PHE A 538 4.30 0.08 -15.47
CA PHE A 538 3.75 -0.06 -14.13
C PHE A 538 2.44 -0.88 -14.09
N GLU A 539 1.64 -0.85 -15.15
CA GLU A 539 0.36 -1.56 -15.27
C GLU A 539 0.49 -2.99 -15.85
N VAL A 540 1.40 -3.21 -16.82
CA VAL A 540 1.54 -4.44 -17.64
C VAL A 540 2.36 -5.55 -16.97
N MET A 541 2.70 -5.44 -15.70
CA MET A 541 3.23 -6.58 -14.93
C MET A 541 2.24 -7.15 -13.90
N PRO A 542 1.07 -7.68 -14.30
CA PRO A 542 0.51 -8.79 -13.55
C PRO A 542 1.48 -9.97 -13.72
N GLY A 543 1.92 -10.57 -12.61
CA GLY A 543 2.51 -11.91 -12.63
C GLY A 543 1.63 -12.88 -13.43
N PRO A 544 2.16 -14.03 -13.86
CA PRO A 544 1.47 -14.94 -14.77
C PRO A 544 0.02 -15.09 -14.34
N LYS A 545 -0.92 -14.73 -15.23
CA LYS A 545 -2.34 -15.00 -15.04
C LYS A 545 -2.46 -16.49 -14.78
N ARG A 546 -2.50 -16.89 -13.51
CA ARG A 546 -2.96 -18.23 -13.14
C ARG A 546 -4.41 -18.25 -13.54
N THR A 547 -4.67 -18.83 -14.71
CA THR A 547 -5.96 -19.39 -15.07
C THR A 547 -6.33 -20.34 -13.94
N SER A 548 -7.13 -19.86 -12.99
CA SER A 548 -7.77 -20.72 -12.01
C SER A 548 -8.65 -21.68 -12.79
N ILE A 549 -8.34 -22.97 -12.71
CA ILE A 549 -9.15 -24.07 -13.26
C ILE A 549 -10.41 -24.32 -12.39
N LEU A 550 -10.69 -23.48 -11.40
CA LEU A 550 -11.86 -23.63 -10.52
C LEU A 550 -12.78 -22.41 -10.58
N SER A 551 -13.25 -22.10 -11.78
CA SER A 551 -14.55 -21.44 -11.98
C SER A 551 -15.55 -22.47 -12.53
N VAL A 552 -16.20 -23.19 -11.62
CA VAL A 552 -17.51 -23.82 -11.80
C VAL A 552 -18.31 -23.56 -10.53
#